data_AF-A0A961W1H0-F1
#
_entry.id   AF-A0A961W1H0-F1
#
_cell.length_a   1.000
_cell.length_b   1.000
_cell.length_c   1.000
_cell.angle_alpha   90.00
_cell.angle_beta   90.00
_cell.angle_gamma   90.00
#
_symmetry.space_group_name_H-M   'P 1'
#
loop_
_entity.id
_entity.type
_entity.pdbx_description
1 polymer ?
#
loop_
_entity_poly.entity_id
_entity_poly.type
_entity_poly.pdbx_seq_one_letter_code
_entity_poly.pdbx_strand_id
1 'polypeptide(L)' 'LARDGRRNVLADENDYRTSLPKLYAAGDVRRGQSLVVWAIREGRQAARAIDLELMGETTLPR' A
#
# COMPACT_ATOMS: atom_id res chain seq x y z
N LEU A 1 5.37 11.05 8.20
CA LEU A 1 5.48 9.77 7.48
C LEU A 1 6.83 9.15 7.79
N ALA A 2 6.85 7.96 8.37
CA ALA A 2 8.09 7.20 8.56
C ALA A 2 8.65 6.74 7.20
N ARG A 3 9.97 6.69 7.06
CA ARG A 3 10.67 6.39 5.79
C ARG A 3 11.85 5.45 6.00
N ASP A 4 12.18 4.65 4.99
CA ASP A 4 13.38 3.80 5.00
C ASP A 4 14.67 4.59 4.68
N GLY A 5 15.82 3.91 4.69
CA GLY A 5 17.11 4.52 4.35
C GLY A 5 17.24 5.00 2.89
N ARG A 6 16.32 4.59 2.00
CA ARG A 6 16.22 5.01 0.59
C ARG A 6 15.19 6.13 0.39
N ARG A 7 14.60 6.64 1.48
CA ARG A 7 13.53 7.66 1.52
C ARG A 7 12.18 7.19 0.98
N ASN A 8 11.98 5.89 0.80
CA ASN A 8 10.67 5.35 0.50
C ASN A 8 9.76 5.46 1.73
N VAL A 9 8.46 5.62 1.52
CA VAL A 9 7.48 5.61 2.61
C VAL A 9 7.40 4.21 3.20
N LEU A 10 7.53 4.11 4.53
CA LEU A 10 7.28 2.86 5.22
C LEU A 10 5.78 2.56 5.21
N ALA A 11 5.44 1.51 4.47
CA ALA A 11 4.17 0.82 4.54
C ALA A 11 4.41 -0.67 4.29
N ASP A 12 3.62 -1.51 4.94
CA ASP A 12 3.79 -2.96 4.85
C ASP A 12 3.33 -3.50 3.47
N GLU A 13 3.52 -4.80 3.24
CA GLU A 13 3.10 -5.48 1.99
C GLU A 13 1.76 -6.22 2.11
N ASN A 14 1.15 -6.21 3.30
CA ASN A 14 -0.07 -6.93 3.63
C ASN A 14 -1.30 -6.01 3.57
N ASP A 15 -1.27 -4.88 4.29
CA ASP A 15 -2.31 -3.88 4.43
C ASP A 15 -1.93 -2.50 3.87
N TYR A 16 -0.67 -2.28 3.50
CA TYR A 16 -0.16 -1.04 2.88
C TYR A 16 -0.36 0.21 3.74
N ARG A 17 -0.56 0.06 5.05
CA ARG A 17 -0.73 1.19 5.97
C ARG A 17 0.58 1.89 6.24
N THR A 18 0.50 3.22 6.32
CA THR A 18 1.60 4.05 6.80
C THR A 18 1.55 4.22 8.32
N SER A 19 2.53 4.93 8.88
CA SER A 19 2.51 5.34 10.29
C SER A 19 1.34 6.25 10.68
N LEU A 20 0.60 6.79 9.71
CA LEU A 20 -0.53 7.69 9.95
C LEU A 20 -1.87 6.95 9.75
N PRO A 21 -2.84 7.10 10.67
CA PRO A 21 -4.14 6.46 10.53
C PRO A 21 -4.83 6.84 9.22
N LYS A 22 -5.46 5.85 8.57
CA LYS A 22 -6.20 6.02 7.30
C LYS A 22 -5.37 6.58 6.14
N LEU A 23 -4.04 6.47 6.21
CA LEU A 23 -3.13 6.84 5.12
C LEU A 23 -2.31 5.62 4.70
N TYR A 24 -2.29 5.36 3.39
CA TYR A 24 -1.73 4.16 2.78
C TYR A 24 -0.73 4.54 1.68
N ALA A 25 0.21 3.65 1.39
CA ALA A 25 1.23 3.86 0.36
C ALA A 25 1.51 2.57 -0.42
N ALA A 26 1.58 2.67 -1.74
CA ALA A 26 1.80 1.55 -2.66
C ALA A 26 2.58 2.00 -3.90
N GLY A 27 3.21 1.05 -4.60
CA GLY A 27 4.00 1.33 -5.80
C GLY A 27 5.32 2.01 -5.48
N ASP A 28 5.85 2.78 -6.43
CA ASP A 28 7.22 3.30 -6.38
C ASP A 28 7.52 4.18 -5.16
N VAL A 29 6.52 4.86 -4.57
CA VAL A 29 6.70 5.66 -3.36
C VAL A 29 7.02 4.81 -2.12
N ARG A 30 6.61 3.54 -2.11
CA ARG A 30 6.83 2.56 -1.03
C ARG A 30 7.98 1.60 -1.36
N ARG A 31 7.99 1.08 -2.59
CA ARG A 31 8.94 0.06 -3.05
C ARG A 31 10.28 0.67 -3.50
N GLY A 32 10.27 1.91 -3.98
CA GLY A 32 11.32 2.47 -4.84
C GLY A 32 11.09 2.15 -6.32
N GLN A 33 11.94 2.71 -7.19
CA GLN A 33 11.83 2.59 -8.65
C GLN A 33 11.58 1.14 -9.09
N SER A 34 10.48 0.91 -9.82
CA SER A 34 10.09 -0.44 -10.24
C SER A 34 9.40 -0.46 -11.61
N LEU A 35 8.79 -1.59 -11.93
CA LEU A 35 8.01 -1.77 -13.16
C LEU A 35 6.56 -1.33 -12.94
N VAL A 36 5.90 -0.84 -13.99
CA VAL A 36 4.47 -0.46 -13.96
C VAL A 36 3.58 -1.58 -13.43
N VAL A 37 3.86 -2.84 -13.79
CA VAL A 37 3.10 -4.00 -13.31
C VAL A 37 3.13 -4.15 -11.79
N TRP A 38 4.22 -3.72 -11.13
CA TRP A 38 4.31 -3.75 -9.68
C TRP A 38 3.44 -2.67 -9.04
N ALA A 39 3.43 -1.46 -9.61
CA ALA A 39 2.53 -0.40 -9.16
C ALA A 39 1.06 -0.81 -9.31
N ILE A 40 0.69 -1.47 -10.41
CA ILE A 40 -0.67 -2.00 -10.62
C ILE A 40 -1.00 -3.07 -9.56
N ARG A 41 -0.10 -4.04 -9.34
CA ARG A 41 -0.29 -5.10 -8.36
C ARG A 41 -0.47 -4.53 -6.96
N GLU A 42 0.45 -3.69 -6.49
CA GLU A 42 0.39 -3.12 -5.15
C GLU A 42 -0.81 -2.18 -4.98
N GLY A 43 -1.15 -1.40 -6.00
CA GLY A 43 -2.33 -0.53 -5.97
C GLY A 43 -3.63 -1.31 -5.76
N ARG A 44 -3.78 -2.48 -6.41
CA ARG A 44 -4.94 -3.37 -6.21
C ARG A 44 -5.01 -3.93 -4.79
N GLN A 45 -3.86 -4.32 -4.23
CA GLN A 45 -3.78 -4.83 -2.87
C GLN A 45 -4.08 -3.76 -1.82
N ALA A 46 -3.55 -2.56 -2.02
CA ALA A 46 -3.85 -1.41 -1.17
C ALA A 46 -5.34 -1.07 -1.22
N ALA A 47 -5.97 -1.05 -2.41
CA ALA A 47 -7.40 -0.84 -2.55
C ALA A 47 -8.22 -1.88 -1.77
N ARG A 48 -7.83 -3.16 -1.85
CA ARG A 48 -8.44 -4.24 -1.07
C ARG A 48 -8.30 -4.03 0.44
N ALA A 49 -7.13 -3.61 0.91
CA ALA A 49 -6.88 -3.35 2.33
C ALA A 49 -7.70 -2.16 2.86
N ILE A 50 -7.78 -1.09 2.06
CA ILE A 50 -8.61 0.10 2.36
C ILE A 50 -10.08 -0.30 2.46
N ASP A 51 -10.59 -1.07 1.50
CA ASP A 51 -11.97 -1.54 1.48
C ASP A 51 -12.28 -2.40 2.72
N LEU A 52 -11.41 -3.35 3.07
CA LEU A 52 -11.53 -4.14 4.29
C LEU A 52 -11.60 -3.30 5.56
N GLU A 53 -10.75 -2.27 5.69
CA GLU A 53 -10.75 -1.41 6.87
C GLU A 53 -12.04 -0.59 6.97
N LEU A 54 -12.53 -0.07 5.84
CA LEU A 54 -13.70 0.81 5.82
C LEU A 54 -15.03 0.04 5.94
N MET A 55 -15.10 -1.15 5.34
CA MET A 55 -16.34 -1.91 5.19
C MET A 55 -16.43 -3.10 6.16
N GLY A 56 -15.31 -3.56 6.72
CA GLY A 56 -15.23 -4.74 7.59
C GLY A 56 -15.15 -6.08 6.82
N GLU A 57 -15.52 -6.09 5.54
CA GLU A 57 -15.38 -7.21 4.61
C GLU A 57 -15.05 -6.68 3.20
N THR A 58 -14.54 -7.55 2.30
CA THR A 58 -14.26 -7.15 0.92
C THR A 58 -14.55 -8.30 -0.04
N THR A 59 -15.03 -7.96 -1.22
CA THR A 59 -15.14 -8.88 -2.36
C THR A 59 -13.98 -8.70 -3.34
N LEU A 60 -13.07 -7.76 -3.09
CA LEU A 60 -11.95 -7.48 -3.98
C LEU A 60 -10.91 -8.62 -3.94
N PRO A 61 -10.40 -9.04 -5.12
CA PRO A 61 -9.43 -10.11 -5.21
C PRO A 61 -8.08 -9.70 -4.64
N ARG A 62 -7.35 -10.68 -4.10
CA ARG A 62 -5.95 -10.55 -3.72
C ARG A 62 -5.06 -10.87 -4.91
#